data_AF-A0A8H3BCI0-F1
#
_entry.id   AF-A0A8H3BCI0-F1
#
_cell.length_a   1.000
_cell.length_b   1.000
_cell.length_c   1.000
_cell.angle_alpha   90.00
_cell.angle_beta   90.00
_cell.angle_gamma   90.00
#
_symmetry.space_group_name_H-M   'P 1'
#
loop_
_entity.id
_entity.type
_entity.pdbx_description
1 polymer ?
#
loop_
_entity_poly.entity_id
_entity_poly.type
_entity_poly.pdbx_seq_one_letter_code
_entity_poly.pdbx_strand_id
1 'polypeptide(L)'
;MNVWRRVDEEITGRRLRQLSLTIPGAYNSGVSDKVQRRQCAKGTRVRELQKLTDWTRNLSAGVIYWMNGMAGTGKTTLSYSLCEELNNSGELAASFFCIRLIPECREVQLIIPSIAYQFARFSYPFRHALSKALESDPDAHT
;
A
#
# COMPACT_ATOMS: atom_id res chain seq x y z
N MET A 1 19.30 -22.51 -8.83
CA MET A 1 18.11 -21.68 -9.11
C MET A 1 17.51 -22.20 -10.44
N ASN A 2 16.38 -22.92 -10.40
CA ASN A 2 15.92 -23.75 -11.53
C ASN A 2 15.13 -22.94 -12.57
N VAL A 3 15.28 -23.30 -13.85
CA VAL A 3 14.58 -22.69 -15.02
C VAL A 3 13.07 -22.59 -14.79
N TRP A 4 12.45 -23.66 -14.27
CA TRP A 4 11.02 -23.71 -13.97
C TRP A 4 10.55 -22.65 -12.98
N ARG A 5 11.41 -22.28 -12.01
CA ARG A 5 11.10 -21.24 -11.01
C ARG A 5 11.09 -19.85 -11.64
N ARG A 6 11.96 -19.60 -12.61
CA ARG A 6 11.99 -18.33 -13.37
C ARG A 6 10.76 -18.20 -14.28
N VAL A 7 10.39 -19.29 -14.96
CA VAL A 7 9.19 -19.31 -15.82
C VAL A 7 7.93 -19.05 -15.00
N ASP A 8 7.80 -19.69 -13.84
CA ASP A 8 6.68 -19.48 -12.91
C ASP A 8 6.63 -18.03 -12.38
N GLU A 9 7.77 -17.45 -12.01
CA GLU A 9 7.86 -16.06 -11.60
C GLU A 9 7.50 -15.08 -12.72
N GLU A 10 7.81 -15.40 -13.97
CA GLU A 10 7.52 -14.55 -15.13
C GLU A 10 6.03 -14.60 -15.50
N ILE A 11 5.43 -15.80 -15.53
CA ILE A 11 3.99 -16.00 -15.76
C ILE A 11 3.18 -15.31 -14.64
N THR A 12 3.55 -15.54 -13.39
CA THR A 12 2.94 -14.88 -12.24
C THR A 12 3.10 -13.37 -12.35
N GLY A 13 4.27 -12.87 -12.77
CA GLY A 13 4.48 -11.44 -13.02
C GLY A 13 3.57 -10.88 -14.11
N ARG A 14 3.32 -11.62 -15.19
CA ARG A 14 2.39 -11.21 -16.27
C ARG A 14 0.96 -11.09 -15.77
N ARG A 15 0.49 -12.06 -14.98
CA ARG A 15 -0.87 -12.04 -14.41
C ARG A 15 -1.05 -10.91 -13.42
N LEU A 16 -0.09 -10.71 -12.52
CA LEU A 16 -0.15 -9.60 -11.56
C LEU A 16 -0.15 -8.23 -12.23
N ARG A 17 0.49 -8.09 -13.40
CA ARG A 17 0.41 -6.85 -14.20
C ARG A 17 -0.99 -6.53 -14.71
N GLN A 18 -1.93 -7.48 -14.70
CA GLN A 18 -3.33 -7.21 -15.04
C GLN A 18 -4.06 -6.46 -13.91
N LEU A 19 -3.55 -6.49 -12.67
CA LEU A 19 -4.17 -5.87 -11.48
C LEU A 19 -4.00 -4.34 -11.38
N SER A 20 -4.05 -3.61 -12.51
CA SER A 20 -3.72 -2.17 -12.65
C SER A 20 -2.22 -1.86 -12.67
N LEU A 21 -1.76 -1.26 -13.77
CA LEU A 21 -0.34 -1.14 -14.14
C LEU A 21 0.44 -0.02 -13.45
N THR A 22 -0.20 0.83 -12.67
CA THR A 22 0.47 1.90 -11.92
C THR A 22 -0.45 2.25 -10.78
N ILE A 23 0.09 2.37 -9.56
CA ILE A 23 -0.72 2.68 -8.38
C ILE A 23 -0.44 4.13 -7.97
N PRO A 24 -1.08 5.12 -8.62
CA PRO A 24 -1.18 6.49 -8.14
C PRO A 24 -1.47 6.60 -6.63
N GLY A 25 -2.22 5.66 -6.08
CA GLY A 25 -2.58 5.62 -4.66
C GLY A 25 -1.44 5.23 -3.71
N ALA A 26 -0.37 4.59 -4.16
CA ALA A 26 0.71 4.16 -3.26
C ALA A 26 1.33 5.37 -2.55
N TYR A 27 1.77 5.19 -1.30
CA TYR A 27 2.22 6.32 -0.48
C TYR A 27 3.36 7.10 -1.15
N ASN A 28 4.29 6.39 -1.78
CA ASN A 28 5.48 6.91 -2.48
C ASN A 28 5.34 6.90 -4.02
N SER A 29 4.11 6.93 -4.54
CA SER A 29 3.89 7.05 -5.99
C SER A 29 4.35 8.42 -6.50
N GLY A 30 4.60 8.54 -7.81
CA GLY A 30 4.88 9.86 -8.42
C GLY A 30 3.74 10.88 -8.30
N VAL A 31 2.54 10.45 -7.89
CA VAL A 31 1.43 11.34 -7.54
C VAL A 31 1.64 12.00 -6.17
N SER A 32 2.35 11.34 -5.25
CA SER A 32 2.73 11.89 -3.95
C SER A 32 3.43 13.26 -4.10
N ASP A 33 4.37 13.35 -5.05
CA ASP A 33 5.10 14.58 -5.33
C ASP A 33 4.21 15.67 -5.92
N LYS A 34 3.33 15.30 -6.86
CA LYS A 34 2.37 16.22 -7.50
C LYS A 34 1.43 16.86 -6.48
N VAL A 35 1.00 16.10 -5.48
CA VAL A 35 0.13 16.61 -4.39
C VAL A 35 0.91 17.11 -3.18
N GLN A 36 2.24 17.23 -3.30
CA GLN A 36 3.15 17.72 -2.26
C GLN A 36 3.01 17.00 -0.92
N ARG A 37 2.71 15.69 -0.95
CA ARG A 37 2.66 14.88 0.26
C ARG A 37 4.09 14.65 0.75
N ARG A 38 4.34 14.99 2.02
CA ARG A 38 5.65 14.91 2.65
C ARG A 38 5.52 14.31 4.04
N GLN A 39 6.63 13.80 4.54
CA GLN A 39 6.78 13.41 5.94
C GLN A 39 6.69 14.62 6.87
N CYS A 40 6.41 14.35 8.14
CA CYS A 40 6.53 15.32 9.22
C CYS A 40 7.94 15.92 9.24
N ALA A 41 8.05 17.19 9.60
CA ALA A 41 9.36 17.80 9.82
C ALA A 41 10.09 17.07 10.94
N LYS A 42 11.41 16.90 10.79
CA LYS A 42 12.25 16.19 11.76
C LYS A 42 12.05 16.73 13.18
N GLY A 43 11.83 15.83 14.14
CA GLY A 43 11.61 16.18 15.55
C GLY A 43 10.21 16.72 15.88
N THR A 44 9.30 16.81 14.92
CA THR A 44 7.91 17.21 15.16
C THR A 44 6.99 15.99 15.24
N ARG A 45 5.85 16.13 15.93
CA ARG A 45 4.79 15.10 16.00
C ARG A 45 5.24 13.70 16.47
N VAL A 46 6.42 13.59 17.08
CA VAL A 46 7.06 12.35 17.51
C VAL A 46 6.12 11.49 18.35
N ARG A 47 5.45 12.09 19.35
CA ARG A 47 4.51 11.36 20.22
C ARG A 47 3.33 10.76 19.46
N GLU A 48 2.82 11.47 18.46
CA GLU A 48 1.65 10.99 17.70
C GLU A 48 2.06 9.93 16.67
N LEU A 49 3.26 10.02 16.08
CA LEU A 49 3.83 8.94 15.28
C LEU A 49 4.09 7.69 16.12
N GLN A 50 4.69 7.84 17.31
CA GLN A 50 4.94 6.71 18.20
C GLN A 50 3.66 5.94 18.53
N LYS A 51 2.55 6.64 18.84
CA LYS A 51 1.25 5.99 19.08
C LYS A 51 0.76 5.19 17.88
N LEU A 52 0.95 5.70 16.66
CA LEU A 52 0.57 4.99 15.43
C LEU A 52 1.44 3.75 15.23
N THR A 53 2.75 3.88 15.40
CA THR A 53 3.68 2.76 15.30
C THR A 53 3.38 1.69 16.36
N ASP A 54 3.12 2.09 17.60
CA ASP A 54 2.74 1.17 18.68
C ASP A 54 1.43 0.45 18.35
N TRP A 55 0.45 1.18 17.80
CA TRP A 55 -0.79 0.58 17.31
C TRP A 55 -0.54 -0.46 16.22
N THR A 56 0.32 -0.19 15.24
CA THR A 56 0.62 -1.15 14.15
C THR A 56 1.29 -2.44 14.64
N ARG A 57 2.01 -2.38 15.76
CA ARG A 57 2.75 -3.53 16.33
C ARG A 57 2.00 -4.24 17.45
N ASN A 58 0.83 -3.72 17.83
CA ASN A 58 0.01 -4.30 18.89
C ASN A 58 -1.03 -5.27 18.31
N LEU A 59 -0.78 -6.58 18.45
CA LEU A 59 -1.68 -7.64 17.99
C LEU A 59 -3.05 -7.66 18.68
N SER A 60 -3.19 -7.00 19.83
CA SER A 60 -4.46 -6.86 20.55
C SER A 60 -5.21 -5.57 20.21
N ALA A 61 -4.62 -4.68 19.40
CA ALA A 61 -5.29 -3.46 18.97
C ALA A 61 -6.33 -3.74 17.86
N GLY A 62 -7.27 -2.81 17.68
CA GLY A 62 -8.24 -2.89 16.59
C GLY A 62 -7.58 -2.74 15.21
N VAL A 63 -8.15 -3.37 14.19
CA VAL A 63 -7.63 -3.38 12.80
C VAL A 63 -7.79 -2.06 12.04
N ILE A 64 -8.55 -1.10 12.60
CA ILE A 64 -8.77 0.23 12.02
C ILE A 64 -8.34 1.28 13.03
N TYR A 65 -7.45 2.18 12.61
CA TYR A 65 -7.10 3.38 13.37
C TYR A 65 -7.85 4.60 12.84
N TRP A 66 -8.68 5.21 13.68
CA TRP A 66 -9.40 6.44 13.33
C TRP A 66 -8.62 7.69 13.76
N MET A 67 -7.99 8.36 12.80
CA MET A 67 -7.28 9.63 13.06
C MET A 67 -8.22 10.82 12.87
N ASN A 68 -8.73 11.38 13.97
CA ASN A 68 -9.56 12.58 13.97
C ASN A 68 -8.74 13.85 14.26
N GLY A 69 -9.26 15.00 13.82
CA GLY A 69 -8.64 16.30 14.09
C GLY A 69 -9.08 17.37 13.10
N MET A 70 -8.89 18.63 13.47
CA MET A 70 -9.25 19.78 12.63
C MET A 70 -8.61 19.70 11.23
N ALA A 71 -9.26 20.27 10.22
CA ALA A 71 -8.68 20.40 8.88
C ALA A 71 -7.32 21.14 8.96
N GLY A 72 -6.38 20.78 8.09
CA GLY A 72 -5.05 21.40 8.06
C GLY A 72 -4.07 20.98 9.18
N THR A 73 -4.48 20.13 10.12
CA THR A 73 -3.61 19.70 11.24
C THR A 73 -2.53 18.66 10.87
N GLY A 74 -2.41 18.28 9.60
CA GLY A 74 -1.37 17.37 9.12
C GLY A 74 -1.69 15.88 9.26
N LYS A 75 -2.97 15.48 9.29
CA LYS A 75 -3.37 14.05 9.36
C LYS A 75 -2.75 13.21 8.23
N THR A 76 -2.86 13.69 6.98
CA THR A 76 -2.25 13.02 5.82
C THR A 76 -0.72 12.94 5.92
N THR A 77 -0.09 13.98 6.49
CA THR A 77 1.36 14.02 6.75
C THR A 77 1.77 12.95 7.77
N LEU A 78 1.00 12.77 8.84
CA LEU A 78 1.21 11.71 9.82
C LEU A 78 1.09 10.32 9.19
N SER A 79 0.03 10.06 8.41
CA SER A 79 -0.14 8.78 7.71
C SER A 79 0.99 8.50 6.73
N TYR A 80 1.50 9.54 6.03
CA TYR A 80 2.65 9.39 5.14
C TYR A 80 3.91 9.03 5.90
N SER A 81 4.22 9.74 6.98
CA SER A 81 5.37 9.43 7.84
C SER A 81 5.31 8.02 8.42
N LEU A 82 4.13 7.56 8.85
CA LEU A 82 3.95 6.18 9.29
C LEU A 82 4.27 5.18 8.17
N CYS A 83 3.76 5.42 6.95
CA CYS A 83 4.08 4.55 5.81
C CYS A 83 5.58 4.52 5.52
N GLU A 84 6.26 5.66 5.57
CA GLU A 84 7.70 5.74 5.37
C GLU A 84 8.47 4.97 6.45
N GLU A 85 8.09 5.12 7.73
CA GLU A 85 8.68 4.38 8.84
C GLU A 85 8.51 2.86 8.68
N LEU A 86 7.29 2.41 8.39
CA LEU A 86 6.98 1.00 8.16
C LEU A 86 7.67 0.44 6.90
N ASN A 87 7.84 1.25 5.85
CA ASN A 87 8.57 0.82 4.67
C ASN A 87 10.06 0.65 4.98
N ASN A 88 10.64 1.56 5.75
CA ASN A 88 12.05 1.52 6.14
C ASN A 88 12.36 0.33 7.06
N SER A 89 11.40 -0.12 7.86
CA SER A 89 11.52 -1.32 8.70
C SER A 89 11.13 -2.62 7.98
N GLY A 90 10.66 -2.55 6.73
CA GLY A 90 10.19 -3.71 5.98
C GLY A 90 8.84 -4.27 6.47
N GLU A 91 8.05 -3.47 7.17
CA GLU A 91 6.73 -3.81 7.72
C GLU A 91 5.56 -3.34 6.82
N LEU A 92 5.79 -2.41 5.88
CA LEU A 92 4.75 -1.91 4.97
C LEU A 92 4.51 -2.84 3.78
N ALA A 93 3.52 -3.71 3.90
CA ALA A 93 3.15 -4.62 2.81
C ALA A 93 2.48 -3.92 1.60
N ALA A 94 1.63 -2.92 1.87
CA ALA A 94 0.91 -2.18 0.84
C ALA A 94 0.36 -0.85 1.39
N SER A 95 0.06 0.09 0.51
CA SER A 95 -0.57 1.37 0.88
C SER A 95 -1.51 1.87 -0.22
N PHE A 96 -2.55 2.61 0.17
CA PHE A 96 -3.41 3.33 -0.77
C PHE A 96 -3.93 4.61 -0.14
N PHE A 97 -3.68 5.74 -0.79
CA PHE A 97 -4.20 7.04 -0.41
C PHE A 97 -5.31 7.45 -1.37
N CYS A 98 -6.49 7.72 -0.82
CA CYS A 98 -7.56 8.30 -1.61
C CYS A 98 -7.29 9.79 -1.88
N ILE A 99 -7.19 10.18 -3.15
CA ILE A 99 -6.87 11.55 -3.55
C ILE A 99 -7.95 12.07 -4.48
N ARG A 100 -8.70 13.07 -4.03
CA ARG A 100 -9.87 13.60 -4.77
C ARG A 100 -9.53 14.13 -6.17
N LEU A 101 -8.34 14.69 -6.35
CA LEU A 101 -7.89 15.32 -7.59
C LEU A 101 -7.36 14.32 -8.63
N ILE A 102 -7.20 13.05 -8.26
CA ILE A 102 -6.59 12.03 -9.11
C ILE A 102 -7.64 10.94 -9.32
N PRO A 103 -8.22 10.82 -10.53
CA PRO A 103 -9.31 9.87 -10.80
C PRO A 103 -9.02 8.46 -10.28
N GLU A 104 -7.85 7.92 -10.58
CA GLU A 104 -7.43 6.57 -10.19
C GLU A 104 -7.30 6.40 -8.67
N CYS A 105 -7.06 7.48 -7.93
CA CYS A 105 -6.99 7.44 -6.47
C CYS A 105 -8.34 7.63 -5.79
N ARG A 106 -9.43 7.90 -6.51
CA ARG A 106 -10.77 8.02 -5.93
C ARG A 106 -11.73 6.91 -6.36
N GLU A 107 -11.32 6.07 -7.31
CA GLU A 107 -12.08 4.88 -7.69
C GLU A 107 -11.92 3.78 -6.63
N VAL A 108 -13.03 3.48 -5.95
CA VAL A 108 -13.07 2.47 -4.86
C VAL A 108 -12.70 1.08 -5.37
N GLN A 109 -13.10 0.75 -6.61
CA GLN A 109 -12.80 -0.54 -7.23
C GLN A 109 -11.29 -0.77 -7.42
N LEU A 110 -10.47 0.28 -7.43
CA LEU A 110 -9.02 0.16 -7.57
C LEU A 110 -8.28 -0.06 -6.25
N ILE A 111 -8.95 0.07 -5.09
CA ILE A 111 -8.29 -0.07 -3.78
C ILE A 111 -7.78 -1.50 -3.60
N ILE A 112 -8.65 -2.50 -3.72
CA ILE A 112 -8.29 -3.90 -3.45
C ILE A 112 -7.29 -4.44 -4.47
N PRO A 113 -7.46 -4.28 -5.79
CA PRO A 113 -6.46 -4.70 -6.77
C PRO A 113 -5.07 -4.06 -6.54
N SER A 114 -5.04 -2.77 -6.19
CA SER A 114 -3.78 -2.06 -5.87
C SER A 114 -3.08 -2.62 -4.64
N ILE A 115 -3.84 -2.94 -3.59
CA ILE A 115 -3.29 -3.55 -2.37
C ILE A 115 -2.82 -4.97 -2.66
N ALA A 116 -3.61 -5.78 -3.37
CA ALA A 116 -3.24 -7.14 -3.75
C ALA A 116 -1.96 -7.18 -4.59
N TYR A 117 -1.80 -6.27 -5.56
CA TYR A 117 -0.58 -6.15 -6.35
C TYR A 117 0.65 -5.81 -5.49
N GLN A 118 0.54 -4.81 -4.62
CA GLN A 118 1.63 -4.43 -3.71
C GLN A 118 2.00 -5.58 -2.78
N PHE A 119 0.98 -6.23 -2.18
CA PHE A 119 1.20 -7.30 -1.23
C PHE A 119 1.82 -8.54 -1.88
N ALA A 120 1.47 -8.84 -3.14
CA ALA A 120 2.10 -9.90 -3.93
C ALA A 120 3.57 -9.62 -4.26
N ARG A 121 4.00 -8.36 -4.28
CA ARG A 121 5.42 -8.00 -4.39
C ARG A 121 6.16 -8.11 -3.06
N PHE A 122 5.45 -7.96 -1.96
CA PHE A 122 5.99 -8.07 -0.60
C PHE A 122 6.08 -9.53 -0.12
N SER A 123 5.08 -10.36 -0.39
CA SER A 123 4.96 -11.73 0.14
C SER A 123 4.87 -12.77 -0.98
N TYR A 124 5.89 -13.63 -1.08
CA TYR A 124 5.92 -14.72 -2.08
C TYR A 124 4.79 -15.76 -1.90
N PRO A 125 4.44 -16.22 -0.68
CA PRO A 125 3.30 -17.11 -0.49
C PRO A 125 1.98 -16.48 -0.97
N PHE A 126 1.76 -15.20 -0.67
CA PHE A 126 0.58 -14.48 -1.13
C PHE A 126 0.58 -14.32 -2.66
N ARG A 127 1.74 -13.99 -3.25
CA ARG A 127 1.95 -13.90 -4.70
C ARG A 127 1.49 -15.16 -5.42
N HIS A 128 1.91 -16.31 -4.94
CA HIS A 128 1.58 -17.60 -5.52
C HIS A 128 0.08 -17.93 -5.35
N ALA A 129 -0.50 -17.67 -4.17
CA ALA A 129 -1.94 -17.85 -3.94
C ALA A 129 -2.78 -16.96 -4.86
N LEU A 130 -2.41 -15.68 -4.99
CA LEU A 130 -3.09 -14.73 -5.87
C LEU A 130 -2.99 -15.14 -7.34
N SER A 131 -1.83 -15.61 -7.79
CA SER A 131 -1.69 -16.12 -9.17
C SER A 131 -2.64 -17.28 -9.45
N LYS A 132 -2.81 -18.22 -8.51
CA LYS A 132 -3.73 -19.34 -8.68
C LYS A 132 -5.20 -18.90 -8.69
N ALA A 133 -5.53 -17.90 -7.88
CA ALA A 133 -6.86 -17.30 -7.91
C ALA A 133 -7.13 -16.67 -9.29
N LEU A 134 -6.18 -15.90 -9.83
CA LEU A 134 -6.28 -15.27 -11.16
C LEU A 134 -6.23 -16.27 -12.33
N GLU A 135 -5.64 -17.44 -12.14
CA GLU A 135 -5.76 -18.55 -13.11
C GLU A 135 -7.18 -19.08 -13.19
N SER A 136 -7.86 -19.14 -12.04
CA SER A 136 -9.21 -19.68 -11.94
C SER A 136 -10.26 -18.65 -12.35
N ASP A 137 -10.01 -17.38 -12.06
CA ASP A 137 -10.86 -16.24 -12.40
C ASP A 137 -9.98 -15.05 -12.87
N PRO A 138 -9.73 -14.93 -14.19
CA PRO A 138 -8.92 -13.86 -14.75
C PRO A 138 -9.49 -12.46 -14.51
N ASP A 139 -10.80 -12.34 -14.31
CA ASP A 139 -11.52 -11.07 -14.22
C ASP A 139 -11.84 -10.67 -12.77
N ALA A 140 -11.31 -11.39 -11.77
CA ALA A 140 -11.49 -11.13 -10.33
C ALA A 140 -11.09 -9.71 -9.86
N HIS A 141 -10.50 -8.91 -10.73
CA HIS A 141 -10.03 -7.55 -10.49
C HIS A 141 -10.93 -6.46 -11.08
N THR A 142 -12.04 -6.85 -11.72
CA THR A 142 -13.06 -5.95 -12.28
C THR A 142 -14.14 -5.56 -11.28
#